data_AF-A0A246L104-F1
#
_entry.id   AF-A0A246L104-F1
#
_cell.length_a   1.000
_cell.length_b   1.000
_cell.length_c   1.000
_cell.angle_alpha   90.00
_cell.angle_beta   90.00
_cell.angle_gamma   90.00
#
_symmetry.space_group_name_H-M   'P 1'
#
loop_
_entity.id
_entity.type
_entity.pdbx_description
1 polymer ?
#
loop_
_entity_poly.entity_id
_entity_poly.type
_entity_poly.pdbx_seq_one_letter_code
_entity_poly.pdbx_strand_id
1 'polypeptide(L)'
;MPSPAQHAAHALPMRLDATDGSIQLGNLPTLIGPILSRDEASVAFTALVRGERDVGTGYHWLSLHRLSLGGAPAGISLCFHGQQLDMVAIGVDLPGATREDGWPTQAAIDAEVAFMRRTLATALGRKLAGGRARFDWGEAWARFDPKGFMASSGIRYAPRS
;
A
#
# COMPACT_ATOMS: atom_id res chain seq x y z
N MET A 1 9.73 -16.69 -20.17
CA MET A 1 9.16 -15.79 -19.15
C MET A 1 10.30 -15.24 -18.31
N PRO A 2 10.40 -13.92 -18.07
CA PRO A 2 11.50 -13.37 -17.27
C PRO A 2 11.36 -13.78 -15.80
N SER A 3 12.49 -13.92 -15.11
CA SER A 3 12.54 -14.41 -13.73
C SER A 3 12.02 -13.35 -12.73
N PRO A 4 11.63 -13.75 -11.50
CA PRO A 4 11.27 -12.81 -10.44
C PRO A 4 12.37 -11.78 -10.12
N ALA A 5 13.64 -12.17 -10.30
CA ALA A 5 14.79 -11.28 -10.13
C ALA A 5 14.86 -10.17 -11.19
N GLN A 6 14.37 -10.42 -12.42
CA GLN A 6 14.28 -9.40 -13.47
C GLN A 6 13.14 -8.40 -13.22
N HIS A 7 12.09 -8.79 -12.49
CA HIS A 7 11.05 -7.86 -12.04
C HIS A 7 11.51 -6.95 -10.90
N ALA A 8 12.41 -7.44 -10.03
CA ALA A 8 12.97 -6.64 -8.93
C ALA A 8 13.84 -5.47 -9.42
N ALA A 9 14.48 -5.58 -10.58
CA ALA A 9 15.38 -4.55 -11.13
C ALA A 9 14.67 -3.26 -11.60
N HIS A 10 13.33 -3.25 -11.68
CA HIS A 10 12.54 -2.10 -12.16
C HIS A 10 11.47 -1.61 -11.17
N ALA A 11 11.51 -2.08 -9.92
CA ALA A 11 10.54 -1.69 -8.91
C ALA A 11 10.93 -0.37 -8.23
N LEU A 12 10.02 0.62 -8.20
CA LEU A 12 10.26 1.89 -7.52
C LEU A 12 10.14 1.70 -6.00
N PRO A 13 11.14 2.11 -5.19
CA PRO A 13 11.06 1.99 -3.74
C PRO A 13 10.04 2.97 -3.17
N MET A 14 9.21 2.48 -2.24
CA MET A 14 8.31 3.28 -1.43
C MET A 14 9.00 3.73 -0.15
N ARG A 15 8.88 5.03 0.17
CA ARG A 15 9.32 5.61 1.44
C ARG A 15 8.14 6.34 2.07
N LEU A 16 7.88 6.09 3.35
CA LEU A 16 6.79 6.72 4.09
C LEU A 16 7.38 7.78 5.02
N ASP A 17 6.73 8.94 5.11
CA ASP A 17 7.07 9.99 6.06
C ASP A 17 6.14 9.91 7.29
N ALA A 18 6.74 9.89 8.48
CA ALA A 18 6.00 9.80 9.74
C ALA A 18 5.27 11.11 10.10
N THR A 19 5.70 12.24 9.54
CA THR A 19 5.25 13.59 9.88
C THR A 19 3.85 13.86 9.33
N ASP A 20 3.60 13.45 8.10
CA ASP A 20 2.35 13.75 7.38
C ASP A 20 1.71 12.53 6.70
N GLY A 21 2.33 11.35 6.82
CA GLY A 21 1.86 10.12 6.22
C GLY A 21 2.08 10.06 4.70
N SER A 22 2.85 10.98 4.12
CA SER A 22 3.12 10.96 2.69
C SER A 22 3.98 9.76 2.28
N ILE A 23 3.77 9.29 1.05
CA ILE A 23 4.51 8.20 0.43
C ILE A 23 5.20 8.73 -0.83
N GLN A 24 6.52 8.61 -0.85
CA GLN A 24 7.36 8.90 -2.00
C GLN A 24 7.62 7.61 -2.79
N LEU A 25 7.33 7.63 -4.10
CA LEU A 25 7.65 6.55 -5.03
C LEU A 25 8.95 6.86 -5.77
N GLY A 26 10.02 6.14 -5.49
CA GLY A 26 11.34 6.37 -6.09
C GLY A 26 11.78 7.83 -5.93
N ASN A 27 12.05 8.49 -7.07
CA ASN A 27 12.38 9.91 -7.16
C ASN A 27 11.30 10.71 -7.91
N LEU A 28 10.07 10.20 -7.99
CA LEU A 28 8.98 10.92 -8.67
C LEU A 28 8.66 12.23 -7.91
N PRO A 29 8.35 13.33 -8.59
CA PRO A 29 8.12 14.60 -7.91
C PRO A 29 6.81 14.63 -7.10
N THR A 30 5.81 13.85 -7.51
CA THR A 30 4.50 13.81 -6.85
C THR A 30 4.51 12.88 -5.65
N LEU A 31 4.17 13.41 -4.48
CA LEU A 31 3.94 12.66 -3.25
C LEU A 31 2.53 12.10 -3.21
N ILE A 32 2.38 10.87 -2.73
CA ILE A 32 1.09 10.33 -2.34
C ILE A 32 0.84 10.78 -0.91
N GLY A 33 -0.04 11.75 -0.72
CA GLY A 33 -0.37 12.28 0.60
C GLY A 33 -1.84 12.69 0.67
N PRO A 34 -2.31 13.18 1.82
CA PRO A 34 -3.71 13.51 2.01
C PRO A 34 -4.21 14.54 1.01
N ILE A 35 -3.34 15.44 0.50
CA ILE A 35 -3.69 16.49 -0.46
C ILE A 35 -3.75 16.03 -1.93
N LEU A 36 -3.20 14.85 -2.26
CA LEU A 36 -3.16 14.35 -3.63
C LEU A 36 -4.57 14.12 -4.17
N SER A 37 -4.89 14.73 -5.30
CA SER A 37 -6.17 14.49 -5.98
C SER A 37 -6.13 13.25 -6.87
N ARG A 38 -7.31 12.70 -7.17
CA ARG A 38 -7.43 11.55 -8.09
C ARG A 38 -6.89 11.91 -9.46
N ASP A 39 -7.26 13.06 -9.99
CA ASP A 39 -6.88 13.47 -11.34
C ASP A 39 -5.37 13.71 -11.44
N GLU A 40 -4.75 14.33 -10.43
CA GLU A 40 -3.29 14.43 -10.34
C GLU A 40 -2.62 13.06 -10.25
N ALA A 41 -3.17 12.13 -9.46
CA ALA A 41 -2.62 10.79 -9.30
C ALA A 41 -2.62 9.99 -10.61
N SER A 42 -3.72 10.05 -11.37
CA SER A 42 -3.85 9.36 -12.67
C SER A 42 -2.84 9.88 -13.70
N VAL A 43 -2.50 11.17 -13.66
CA VAL A 43 -1.46 11.75 -14.52
C VAL A 43 -0.06 11.42 -14.01
N ALA A 44 0.23 11.71 -12.75
CA ALA A 44 1.56 11.59 -12.16
C ALA A 44 2.07 10.14 -12.13
N PHE A 45 1.16 9.17 -11.97
CA PHE A 45 1.51 7.76 -11.86
C PHE A 45 1.07 6.93 -13.05
N THR A 46 0.75 7.55 -14.19
CA THR A 46 0.23 6.87 -15.39
C THR A 46 1.04 5.63 -15.79
N ALA A 47 2.38 5.72 -15.73
CA ALA A 47 3.26 4.60 -16.06
C ALA A 47 3.13 3.42 -15.06
N LEU A 48 2.71 3.66 -13.83
CA LEU A 48 2.59 2.65 -12.77
C LEU A 48 1.18 2.08 -12.66
N VAL A 49 0.20 2.62 -13.39
CA VAL A 49 -1.19 2.16 -13.30
C VAL A 49 -1.31 0.73 -13.80
N ARG A 50 -1.86 -0.14 -12.96
CA ARG A 50 -2.26 -1.51 -13.30
C ARG A 50 -3.75 -1.58 -13.65
N GLY A 51 -4.56 -0.74 -13.03
CA GLY A 51 -6.00 -0.74 -13.23
C GLY A 51 -6.71 0.26 -12.34
N GLU A 52 -7.96 0.51 -12.69
CA GLU A 52 -8.84 1.45 -12.00
C GLU A 52 -10.20 0.80 -11.76
N ARG A 53 -10.87 1.22 -10.68
CA ARG A 53 -12.22 0.75 -10.35
C ARG A 53 -13.03 1.86 -9.71
N ASP A 54 -14.06 2.31 -10.42
CA ASP A 54 -15.14 3.10 -9.84
C ASP A 54 -16.16 2.15 -9.17
N VAL A 55 -16.49 2.42 -7.91
CA VAL A 55 -17.45 1.64 -7.12
C VAL A 55 -18.89 2.17 -7.31
N GLY A 56 -19.06 3.34 -7.93
CA GLY A 56 -20.37 3.99 -8.14
C GLY A 56 -20.98 4.60 -6.88
N THR A 57 -20.20 4.72 -5.80
CA THR A 57 -20.61 5.26 -4.49
C THR A 57 -19.83 6.51 -4.10
N GLY A 58 -19.15 7.13 -5.07
CA GLY A 58 -18.17 8.21 -4.83
C GLY A 58 -16.77 7.70 -4.54
N TYR A 59 -16.59 6.38 -4.32
CA TYR A 59 -15.27 5.78 -4.15
C TYR A 59 -14.64 5.33 -5.47
N HIS A 60 -13.37 5.72 -5.69
CA HIS A 60 -12.56 5.33 -6.84
C HIS A 60 -11.23 4.71 -6.38
N TRP A 61 -10.85 3.58 -6.97
CA TRP A 61 -9.60 2.91 -6.69
C TRP A 61 -8.64 3.00 -7.87
N LEU A 62 -7.42 3.48 -7.63
CA LEU A 62 -6.31 3.48 -8.58
C LEU A 62 -5.23 2.52 -8.10
N SER A 63 -5.03 1.41 -8.83
CA SER A 63 -4.02 0.40 -8.49
C SER A 63 -2.69 0.70 -9.17
N LEU A 64 -1.62 0.82 -8.39
CA LEU A 64 -0.25 0.99 -8.87
C LEU A 64 0.57 -0.29 -8.62
N HIS A 65 1.48 -0.59 -9.54
CA HIS A 65 2.36 -1.77 -9.51
C HIS A 65 3.81 -1.39 -9.82
N ARG A 66 4.71 -2.39 -9.86
CA ARG A 66 6.18 -2.19 -10.00
C ARG A 66 6.72 -1.31 -8.88
N LEU A 67 6.27 -1.57 -7.66
CA LEU A 67 6.75 -0.91 -6.45
C LEU A 67 7.55 -1.90 -5.61
N SER A 68 8.33 -1.40 -4.68
CA SER A 68 8.94 -2.20 -3.64
C SER A 68 8.80 -1.52 -2.28
N LEU A 69 8.67 -2.32 -1.22
CA LEU A 69 8.63 -1.83 0.15
C LEU A 69 9.46 -2.76 1.03
N GLY A 70 10.39 -2.21 1.80
CA GLY A 70 11.27 -3.02 2.66
C GLY A 70 12.06 -4.10 1.91
N GLY A 71 12.36 -3.88 0.63
CA GLY A 71 13.04 -4.84 -0.24
C GLY A 71 12.15 -5.90 -0.89
N ALA A 72 10.86 -5.98 -0.54
CA ALA A 72 9.91 -6.89 -1.17
C ALA A 72 9.18 -6.22 -2.36
N PRO A 73 8.87 -6.95 -3.44
CA PRO A 73 7.94 -6.48 -4.47
C PRO A 73 6.60 -6.10 -3.84
N ALA A 74 5.99 -5.04 -4.35
CA ALA A 74 4.80 -4.45 -3.77
C ALA A 74 3.88 -3.84 -4.83
N GLY A 75 2.63 -3.65 -4.42
CA GLY A 75 1.65 -2.82 -5.11
C GLY A 75 0.83 -2.03 -4.10
N ILE A 76 0.23 -0.95 -4.57
CA ILE A 76 -0.68 -0.15 -3.75
C ILE A 76 -1.98 0.08 -4.49
N SER A 77 -3.06 0.27 -3.74
CA SER A 77 -4.33 0.74 -4.25
C SER A 77 -4.69 2.03 -3.52
N LEU A 78 -4.77 3.13 -4.27
CA LEU A 78 -5.17 4.45 -3.79
C LEU A 78 -6.70 4.51 -3.81
N CYS A 79 -7.33 4.68 -2.66
CA CYS A 79 -8.76 4.85 -2.52
C CYS A 79 -9.09 6.34 -2.38
N PHE A 80 -9.81 6.87 -3.34
CA PHE A 80 -10.32 8.24 -3.32
C PHE A 80 -11.80 8.24 -3.01
N HIS A 81 -12.26 9.23 -2.24
CA HIS A 81 -13.66 9.63 -2.18
C HIS A 81 -13.83 10.96 -2.92
N GLY A 82 -14.49 10.92 -4.08
CA GLY A 82 -14.45 12.00 -5.05
C GLY A 82 -13.01 12.28 -5.50
N GLN A 83 -12.51 13.48 -5.22
CA GLN A 83 -11.14 13.90 -5.52
C GLN A 83 -10.18 13.75 -4.33
N GLN A 84 -10.64 13.32 -3.15
CA GLN A 84 -9.80 13.30 -1.95
C GLN A 84 -9.28 11.89 -1.68
N LEU A 85 -7.97 11.75 -1.47
CA LEU A 85 -7.37 10.48 -1.06
C LEU A 85 -7.79 10.13 0.37
N ASP A 86 -8.50 9.03 0.54
CA ASP A 86 -8.98 8.52 1.83
C ASP A 86 -7.98 7.52 2.46
N MET A 87 -7.51 6.57 1.65
CA MET A 87 -6.57 5.56 2.12
C MET A 87 -5.68 5.01 1.01
N VAL A 88 -4.54 4.46 1.42
CA VAL A 88 -3.64 3.68 0.58
C VAL A 88 -3.58 2.27 1.14
N ALA A 89 -4.14 1.31 0.41
CA ALA A 89 -3.96 -0.11 0.71
C ALA A 89 -2.63 -0.58 0.10
N ILE A 90 -1.81 -1.28 0.88
CA ILE A 90 -0.47 -1.74 0.49
C ILE A 90 -0.44 -3.26 0.62
N GLY A 91 -0.03 -3.95 -0.45
CA GLY A 91 0.23 -5.39 -0.46
C GLY A 91 1.66 -5.67 -0.91
N VAL A 92 2.23 -6.77 -0.42
CA VAL A 92 3.59 -7.20 -0.77
C VAL A 92 3.61 -8.66 -1.19
N ASP A 93 4.45 -8.98 -2.17
CA ASP A 93 4.67 -10.36 -2.59
C ASP A 93 5.96 -10.88 -1.93
N LEU A 94 5.80 -11.63 -0.82
CA LEU A 94 6.95 -12.19 -0.10
C LEU A 94 7.51 -13.43 -0.82
N PRO A 95 8.85 -13.57 -0.92
CA PRO A 95 9.47 -14.79 -1.43
C PRO A 95 9.03 -16.01 -0.62
N GLY A 96 8.62 -17.08 -1.31
CA GLY A 96 8.20 -18.33 -0.66
C GLY A 96 6.80 -18.29 -0.05
N ALA A 97 5.99 -17.25 -0.31
CA ALA A 97 4.59 -17.22 0.09
C ALA A 97 3.82 -18.40 -0.55
N THR A 98 3.57 -19.44 0.25
CA THR A 98 2.90 -20.66 -0.18
C THR A 98 1.45 -20.38 -0.57
N ARG A 99 1.01 -21.01 -1.65
CA ARG A 99 -0.39 -21.02 -2.08
C ARG A 99 -0.90 -22.45 -2.17
N GLU A 100 -2.14 -22.66 -1.75
CA GLU A 100 -2.90 -23.89 -1.90
C GLU A 100 -4.12 -23.56 -2.77
N ASP A 101 -4.29 -24.27 -3.89
CA ASP A 101 -5.36 -24.03 -4.88
C ASP A 101 -5.48 -22.56 -5.34
N GLY A 102 -4.35 -21.87 -5.43
CA GLY A 102 -4.27 -20.46 -5.84
C GLY A 102 -4.47 -19.45 -4.71
N TRP A 103 -4.91 -19.89 -3.52
CA TRP A 103 -5.13 -19.06 -2.34
C TRP A 103 -3.89 -19.05 -1.43
N PRO A 104 -3.58 -17.92 -0.77
CA PRO A 104 -2.50 -17.88 0.21
C PRO A 104 -2.85 -18.74 1.43
N THR A 105 -1.87 -19.49 1.95
CA THR A 105 -2.05 -20.21 3.21
C THR A 105 -2.10 -19.24 4.39
N GLN A 106 -2.66 -19.66 5.53
CA GLN A 106 -2.65 -18.85 6.75
C GLN A 106 -1.23 -18.44 7.17
N ALA A 107 -0.25 -19.35 7.04
CA ALA A 107 1.15 -19.06 7.33
C ALA A 107 1.74 -17.97 6.41
N ALA A 108 1.38 -17.98 5.12
CA ALA A 108 1.80 -16.93 4.18
C ALA A 108 1.17 -15.58 4.54
N ILE A 109 -0.12 -15.57 4.90
CA ILE A 109 -0.83 -14.37 5.36
C ILE A 109 -0.20 -13.80 6.64
N ASP A 110 0.07 -14.66 7.62
CA ASP A 110 0.68 -14.25 8.89
C ASP A 110 2.10 -13.70 8.69
N ALA A 111 2.86 -14.28 7.76
CA ALA A 111 4.17 -13.78 7.37
C ALA A 111 4.09 -12.39 6.72
N GLU A 112 3.12 -12.16 5.83
CA GLU A 112 2.87 -10.84 5.23
C GLU A 112 2.46 -9.80 6.28
N VAL A 113 1.53 -10.14 7.17
CA VAL A 113 1.11 -9.26 8.27
C VAL A 113 2.29 -8.94 9.19
N ALA A 114 3.12 -9.93 9.54
CA ALA A 114 4.28 -9.73 10.38
C ALA A 114 5.34 -8.87 9.69
N PHE A 115 5.57 -9.07 8.38
CA PHE A 115 6.44 -8.22 7.57
C PHE A 115 5.94 -6.78 7.56
N MET A 116 4.68 -6.56 7.20
CA MET A 116 4.10 -5.22 7.10
C MET A 116 4.09 -4.48 8.43
N ARG A 117 3.82 -5.18 9.55
CA ARG A 117 3.92 -4.59 10.90
C ARG A 117 5.33 -4.08 11.20
N ARG A 118 6.38 -4.85 10.90
CA ARG A 118 7.77 -4.41 11.11
C ARG A 118 8.13 -3.27 10.18
N THR A 119 7.81 -3.41 8.89
CA THR A 119 8.18 -2.44 7.86
C THR A 119 7.52 -1.08 8.09
N LEU A 120 6.22 -1.04 8.40
CA LEU A 120 5.52 0.20 8.75
C LEU A 120 5.99 0.77 10.08
N ALA A 121 6.25 -0.07 11.09
CA ALA A 121 6.75 0.42 12.37
C ALA A 121 8.12 1.08 12.27
N THR A 122 9.02 0.51 11.47
CA THR A 122 10.33 1.08 11.17
C THR A 122 10.18 2.38 10.38
N ALA A 123 9.38 2.39 9.32
CA ALA A 123 9.23 3.58 8.46
C ALA A 123 8.59 4.76 9.19
N LEU A 124 7.61 4.49 10.07
CA LEU A 124 6.84 5.53 10.76
C LEU A 124 7.34 5.80 12.19
N GLY A 125 8.39 5.13 12.64
CA GLY A 125 8.96 5.28 13.98
C GLY A 125 8.00 4.94 15.12
N ARG A 126 6.96 4.13 14.87
CA ARG A 126 5.90 3.82 15.85
C ARG A 126 5.42 2.38 15.74
N LYS A 127 5.40 1.65 16.87
CA LYS A 127 4.93 0.26 16.91
C LYS A 127 3.43 0.16 16.59
N LEU A 128 3.06 -0.78 15.70
CA LEU A 128 1.67 -1.11 15.38
C LEU A 128 1.07 -2.07 16.43
N ALA A 129 0.76 -1.58 17.63
CA ALA A 129 0.12 -2.36 18.69
C ALA A 129 -1.29 -2.81 18.25
N GLY A 130 -1.61 -4.10 18.41
CA GLY A 130 -2.87 -4.65 17.87
C GLY A 130 -2.98 -4.57 16.34
N GLY A 131 -1.87 -4.33 15.64
CA GLY A 131 -1.84 -4.15 14.18
C GLY A 131 -2.20 -2.75 13.71
N ARG A 132 -2.19 -1.73 14.58
CA ARG A 132 -2.46 -0.32 14.23
C ARG A 132 -1.56 0.66 14.95
N ALA A 133 -1.32 1.82 14.36
CA ALA A 133 -0.68 2.98 14.97
C ALA A 133 -1.37 4.25 14.48
N ARG A 134 -1.77 5.13 15.41
CA ARG A 134 -2.41 6.42 15.10
C ARG A 134 -1.41 7.55 15.07
N PHE A 135 -1.69 8.57 14.28
CA PHE A 135 -0.93 9.80 14.06
C PHE A 135 -1.92 10.95 13.89
N ASP A 136 -1.45 12.19 13.94
CA ASP A 136 -2.32 13.37 13.77
C ASP A 136 -2.91 13.45 12.35
N TRP A 137 -2.18 12.93 11.36
CA TRP A 137 -2.64 12.83 9.97
C TRP A 137 -3.54 11.61 9.71
N GLY A 138 -3.65 10.66 10.65
CA GLY A 138 -4.47 9.45 10.45
C GLY A 138 -3.96 8.18 11.15
N GLU A 139 -3.95 7.06 10.43
CA GLU A 139 -3.61 5.74 10.98
C GLU A 139 -2.87 4.86 9.97
N ALA A 140 -1.89 4.10 10.44
CA ALA A 140 -1.30 2.97 9.74
C ALA A 140 -1.83 1.64 10.31
N TRP A 141 -2.06 0.64 9.46
CA TRP A 141 -2.49 -0.69 9.90
C TRP A 141 -1.77 -1.83 9.17
N ALA A 142 -1.71 -2.98 9.82
CA ALA A 142 -1.29 -4.27 9.27
C ALA A 142 -1.89 -5.42 10.12
N ARG A 143 -2.86 -6.14 9.53
CA ARG A 143 -3.63 -7.20 10.20
C ARG A 143 -4.16 -8.23 9.20
N PHE A 144 -4.57 -9.38 9.70
CA PHE A 144 -5.39 -10.32 8.94
C PHE A 144 -6.78 -9.71 8.71
N ASP A 145 -7.31 -9.81 7.49
CA ASP A 145 -8.71 -9.56 7.17
C ASP A 145 -9.46 -10.89 7.05
N PRO A 146 -10.33 -11.25 8.02
CA PRO A 146 -11.12 -12.47 7.97
C PRO A 146 -12.12 -12.50 6.81
N LYS A 147 -12.59 -11.33 6.32
CA LYS A 147 -13.58 -11.28 5.23
C LYS A 147 -12.95 -11.64 3.90
N GLY A 148 -11.78 -11.08 3.61
CA GLY A 148 -11.03 -11.37 2.39
C GLY A 148 -10.12 -12.59 2.49
N PHE A 149 -9.98 -13.19 3.68
CA PHE A 149 -8.98 -14.22 3.99
C PHE A 149 -7.59 -13.84 3.46
N MET A 150 -7.13 -12.64 3.82
CA MET A 150 -5.89 -12.06 3.28
C MET A 150 -5.20 -11.15 4.30
N ALA A 151 -3.94 -10.83 4.04
CA ALA A 151 -3.28 -9.74 4.73
C ALA A 151 -3.90 -8.40 4.30
N SER A 152 -4.10 -7.49 5.26
CA SER A 152 -4.60 -6.15 5.04
C SER A 152 -3.70 -5.15 5.73
N SER A 153 -3.10 -4.27 4.93
CA SER A 153 -2.18 -3.24 5.40
C SER A 153 -2.31 -1.95 4.60
N GLY A 154 -1.87 -0.85 5.19
CA GLY A 154 -1.93 0.45 4.54
C GLY A 154 -1.90 1.62 5.50
N ILE A 155 -2.23 2.80 4.97
CA ILE A 155 -2.45 4.04 5.71
C ILE A 155 -3.79 4.67 5.34
N ARG A 156 -4.47 5.30 6.30
CA ARG A 156 -5.75 5.98 6.14
C ARG A 156 -5.59 7.37 6.71
N TYR A 157 -6.00 8.37 5.94
CA TYR A 157 -5.94 9.76 6.35
C TYR A 157 -7.16 10.14 7.19
N ALA A 158 -6.97 11.08 8.11
CA ALA A 158 -8.10 11.66 8.82
C ALA A 158 -9.02 12.41 7.83
N PRO A 159 -10.35 12.38 8.03
CA PRO A 159 -11.27 13.18 7.22
C PRO A 159 -10.88 14.65 7.28
N ARG A 160 -10.89 15.33 6.12
CA ARG A 160 -10.71 16.79 6.10
C ARG A 160 -12.01 17.43 6.59
N SER A 161 -11.92 18.26 7.62
CA SER A 161 -13.00 19.13 8.11
C SER A 161 -13.25 20.30 7.17
#